data_AF-A0A9P8F0X1-F1
#
_entry.id   AF-A0A9P8F0X1-F1
#
_cell.length_a   1.000
_cell.length_b   1.000
_cell.length_c   1.000
_cell.angle_alpha   90.00
_cell.angle_beta   90.00
_cell.angle_gamma   90.00
#
_symmetry.space_group_name_H-M   'P 1'
#
loop_
_entity.id
_entity.type
_entity.pdbx_description
1 polymer ?
#
loop_
_entity_poly.entity_id
_entity_poly.type
_entity_poly.pdbx_seq_one_letter_code
_entity_poly.pdbx_strand_id
1 'polypeptide(L)'
;TRHINAVLAGDADIGDKLPFPTDTFEMFDECKDGLVLAKLINDSVPDTIDERVLNRPGKKIKTLNAFHMTENNNIVIESAKGIGCSVVNIGSGDIIEVKEHLILGLIWQIIRRGLLGKIDIRLHPELYRLLEDDETLEQFLRLPAEQILLRWFNYHLKNAKWHRTVSNFSGDVKDGENYTVLLNQLKPEICSRSPLQTNDLMQRAEQVLDNADKLDCRKFLTPKSLVAGNPKLNLAFVANLFNT
;
A
#
# COMPACT_ATOMS: atom_id res chain seq x y z
N THR A 1 2.35 8.26 5.87
CA THR A 1 1.69 9.57 5.95
C THR A 1 0.83 9.92 4.74
N ARG A 2 1.39 10.23 3.56
CA ARG A 2 0.57 10.66 2.38
C ARG A 2 -0.61 9.75 2.07
N HIS A 3 -0.40 8.44 2.07
CA HIS A 3 -1.47 7.47 1.86
C HIS A 3 -2.58 7.58 2.92
N ILE A 4 -2.22 7.62 4.21
CA ILE A 4 -3.16 7.76 5.34
C ILE A 4 -3.96 9.06 5.21
N ASN A 5 -3.29 10.19 4.93
CA ASN A 5 -3.97 11.47 4.72
C ASN A 5 -4.99 11.42 3.58
N ALA A 6 -4.70 10.65 2.52
CA ALA A 6 -5.60 10.52 1.38
C ALA A 6 -6.79 9.60 1.68
N VAL A 7 -6.56 8.43 2.28
CA VAL A 7 -7.63 7.44 2.50
C VAL A 7 -8.53 7.80 3.68
N LEU A 8 -8.01 8.51 4.69
CA LEU A 8 -8.80 8.91 5.87
C LEU A 8 -9.29 10.36 5.78
N ALA A 9 -9.13 11.01 4.62
CA ALA A 9 -9.59 12.39 4.41
C ALA A 9 -11.10 12.52 4.68
N GLY A 10 -11.47 13.46 5.55
CA GLY A 10 -12.87 13.73 5.87
C GLY A 10 -13.51 12.77 6.86
N ASP A 11 -12.75 11.90 7.53
CA ASP A 11 -13.29 11.07 8.62
C ASP A 11 -13.85 11.93 9.76
N ALA A 12 -15.02 11.55 10.28
CA ALA A 12 -15.73 12.34 11.27
C ALA A 12 -15.13 12.28 12.69
N ASP A 13 -14.37 11.23 13.01
CA ASP A 13 -13.82 11.00 14.35
C ASP A 13 -12.35 11.47 14.46
N ILE A 14 -11.60 11.50 13.35
CA ILE A 14 -10.17 11.89 13.34
C ILE A 14 -9.85 13.03 12.36
N GLY A 15 -10.86 13.66 11.76
CA GLY A 15 -10.68 14.71 10.76
C GLY A 15 -9.93 15.94 11.29
N ASP A 16 -10.01 16.22 12.58
CA ASP A 16 -9.26 17.29 13.26
C ASP A 16 -7.76 17.01 13.37
N LYS A 17 -7.35 15.75 13.23
CA LYS A 17 -5.94 15.32 13.21
C LYS A 17 -5.30 15.38 11.82
N LEU A 18 -6.11 15.47 10.77
CA LEU A 18 -5.67 15.35 9.39
C LEU A 18 -5.64 16.72 8.68
N PRO A 19 -4.70 16.96 7.75
CA PRO A 19 -3.65 16.05 7.29
C PRO A 19 -2.39 16.11 8.16
N PHE A 20 -1.74 14.97 8.38
CA PHE A 20 -0.43 14.93 9.05
C PHE A 20 0.67 15.52 8.15
N PRO A 21 1.65 16.26 8.70
CA PRO A 21 2.83 16.66 7.94
C PRO A 21 3.62 15.44 7.44
N THR A 22 4.24 15.58 6.25
CA THR A 22 4.91 14.44 5.59
C THR A 22 6.41 14.33 5.93
N ASP A 23 6.93 15.30 6.65
CA ASP A 23 8.33 15.52 7.01
C ASP A 23 8.58 15.48 8.52
N THR A 24 7.55 15.16 9.32
CA THR A 24 7.63 15.04 10.78
C THR A 24 7.19 13.64 11.25
N PHE A 25 7.45 13.35 12.53
CA PHE A 25 7.04 12.12 13.22
C PHE A 25 5.64 12.22 13.87
N GLU A 26 4.93 13.33 13.68
CA GLU A 26 3.66 13.65 14.35
C GLU A 26 2.57 12.59 14.14
N MET A 27 2.54 11.95 12.97
CA MET A 27 1.61 10.86 12.69
C MET A 27 1.71 9.71 13.71
N PHE A 28 2.91 9.44 14.26
CA PHE A 28 3.09 8.39 15.26
C PHE A 28 2.49 8.79 16.62
N ASP A 29 2.60 10.06 17.01
CA ASP A 29 1.94 10.57 18.21
C ASP A 29 0.41 10.48 18.08
N GLU A 30 -0.12 10.75 16.90
CA GLU A 30 -1.56 10.68 16.61
C GLU A 30 -2.12 9.24 16.57
N CYS A 31 -1.25 8.23 16.50
CA CYS A 31 -1.62 6.82 16.60
C CYS A 31 -1.84 6.33 18.05
N LYS A 32 -1.40 7.09 19.07
CA LYS A 32 -1.39 6.64 20.49
C LYS A 32 -2.75 6.14 20.98
N ASP A 33 -3.83 6.77 20.54
CA ASP A 33 -5.18 6.46 20.98
C ASP A 33 -5.88 5.35 20.19
N GLY A 34 -5.19 4.79 19.19
CA GLY A 34 -5.66 3.68 18.37
C GLY A 34 -6.68 4.06 17.30
N LEU A 35 -7.21 5.29 17.26
CA LEU A 35 -8.27 5.66 16.32
C LEU A 35 -7.76 5.68 14.88
N VAL A 36 -6.60 6.29 14.63
CA VAL A 36 -5.99 6.34 13.28
C VAL A 36 -5.73 4.93 12.75
N LEU A 37 -5.21 4.03 13.59
CA LEU A 37 -4.92 2.65 13.22
C LEU A 37 -6.21 1.84 12.97
N ALA A 38 -7.23 2.04 13.80
CA ALA A 38 -8.52 1.37 13.61
C ALA A 38 -9.21 1.78 12.30
N LYS A 39 -9.21 3.08 11.99
CA LYS A 39 -9.74 3.60 10.72
C LYS A 39 -8.94 3.06 9.53
N LEU A 40 -7.62 3.00 9.63
CA LEU A 40 -6.77 2.41 8.58
C LEU A 40 -7.04 0.90 8.39
N ILE A 41 -7.37 0.16 9.45
CA ILE A 41 -7.77 -1.25 9.34
C ILE A 41 -9.06 -1.37 8.53
N ASN A 42 -10.08 -0.56 8.83
CA ASN A 42 -11.35 -0.57 8.10
C ASN A 42 -11.21 -0.09 6.65
N ASP A 43 -10.32 0.85 6.35
CA ASP A 43 -10.00 1.23 4.97
C ASP A 43 -9.38 0.05 4.19
N SER A 44 -8.41 -0.65 4.80
CA SER A 44 -7.76 -1.80 4.18
C SER A 44 -8.69 -3.02 4.03
N VAL A 45 -9.51 -3.30 5.04
CA VAL A 45 -10.47 -4.41 5.07
C VAL A 45 -11.76 -3.91 5.72
N PRO A 46 -12.77 -3.53 4.91
CA PRO A 46 -14.04 -3.02 5.41
C PRO A 46 -14.71 -3.94 6.42
N ASP A 47 -15.47 -3.34 7.34
CA ASP A 47 -16.26 -4.03 8.37
C ASP A 47 -15.46 -4.91 9.35
N THR A 48 -14.14 -4.70 9.46
CA THR A 48 -13.28 -5.43 10.42
C THR A 48 -13.51 -4.99 11.86
N ILE A 49 -13.66 -3.67 12.07
CA ILE A 49 -13.87 -3.06 13.39
C ILE A 49 -15.22 -2.37 13.39
N ASP A 50 -16.10 -2.80 14.28
CA ASP A 50 -17.28 -2.02 14.63
C ASP A 50 -16.86 -0.79 15.45
N GLU A 51 -16.77 0.37 14.80
CA GLU A 51 -16.27 1.61 15.40
C GLU A 51 -17.10 2.11 16.60
N ARG A 52 -18.28 1.55 16.83
CA ARG A 52 -19.09 1.84 18.03
C ARG A 52 -18.42 1.34 19.31
N VAL A 53 -17.51 0.37 19.22
CA VAL A 53 -16.78 -0.19 20.36
C VAL A 53 -15.53 0.62 20.71
N LEU A 54 -15.13 1.57 19.86
CA LEU A 54 -13.97 2.42 20.09
C LEU A 54 -14.32 3.57 21.05
N ASN A 55 -13.45 3.80 22.02
CA ASN A 55 -13.48 4.97 22.87
C ASN A 55 -13.07 6.21 22.05
N ARG A 56 -13.92 7.24 22.06
CA ARG A 56 -13.68 8.50 21.32
C ARG A 56 -14.07 9.72 22.15
N PRO A 57 -13.39 10.87 21.96
CA PRO A 57 -13.82 12.14 22.53
C PRO A 57 -15.26 12.47 22.11
N GLY A 58 -16.04 13.03 23.03
CA GLY A 58 -17.44 13.36 22.81
C GLY A 58 -18.12 13.85 24.08
N LYS A 59 -19.45 13.73 24.15
CA LYS A 59 -20.23 14.25 25.30
C LYS A 59 -19.88 13.58 26.63
N LYS A 60 -19.58 12.27 26.61
CA LYS A 60 -19.26 11.49 27.83
C LYS A 60 -17.77 11.51 28.16
N ILE A 61 -16.91 11.41 27.16
CA ILE A 61 -15.45 11.36 27.31
C ILE A 61 -14.90 12.66 26.74
N LYS A 62 -14.43 13.58 27.59
CA LYS A 62 -13.82 14.83 27.08
C LYS A 62 -12.46 14.57 26.44
N THR A 63 -11.65 13.72 27.07
CA THR A 63 -10.29 13.36 26.65
C THR A 63 -10.06 11.88 26.94
N LEU A 64 -9.36 11.19 26.04
CA LEU A 64 -8.99 9.79 26.26
C LEU A 64 -7.88 9.70 27.32
N ASN A 65 -8.02 8.76 28.24
CA ASN A 65 -7.00 8.46 29.26
C ASN A 65 -6.26 7.18 28.87
N ALA A 66 -5.23 6.81 29.62
CA ALA A 66 -4.42 5.62 29.33
C ALA A 66 -5.25 4.32 29.25
N PHE A 67 -6.33 4.21 30.04
CA PHE A 67 -7.21 3.05 30.01
C PHE A 67 -8.00 2.97 28.69
N HIS A 68 -8.64 4.07 28.29
CA HIS A 68 -9.36 4.14 27.01
C HIS A 68 -8.43 3.86 25.81
N MET A 69 -7.21 4.39 25.83
CA MET A 69 -6.20 4.15 24.79
C MET A 69 -5.78 2.67 24.77
N THR A 70 -5.62 2.05 25.94
CA THR A 70 -5.29 0.62 26.05
C THR A 70 -6.39 -0.25 25.44
N GLU A 71 -7.67 0.04 25.75
CA GLU A 71 -8.81 -0.68 25.18
C GLU A 71 -8.85 -0.56 23.65
N ASN A 72 -8.73 0.66 23.10
CA ASN A 72 -8.69 0.88 21.66
C ASN A 72 -7.53 0.13 21.00
N ASN A 73 -6.32 0.22 21.57
CA ASN A 73 -5.15 -0.42 20.99
C ASN A 73 -5.20 -1.95 21.07
N ASN A 74 -5.86 -2.53 22.09
CA ASN A 74 -6.11 -3.96 22.13
C ASN A 74 -7.05 -4.39 20.98
N ILE A 75 -8.10 -3.60 20.69
CA ILE A 75 -8.97 -3.83 19.53
C ILE A 75 -8.15 -3.76 18.24
N VAL A 76 -7.33 -2.73 18.06
CA VAL A 76 -6.44 -2.58 16.89
C VAL A 76 -5.56 -3.82 16.68
N ILE A 77 -4.93 -4.33 17.74
CA ILE A 77 -4.01 -5.47 17.66
C ILE A 77 -4.76 -6.76 17.30
N GLU A 78 -5.88 -7.05 17.97
CA GLU A 78 -6.67 -8.25 17.69
C GLU A 78 -7.32 -8.20 16.29
N SER A 79 -7.80 -7.03 15.87
CA SER A 79 -8.33 -6.84 14.51
C SER A 79 -7.25 -6.94 13.44
N ALA A 80 -6.06 -6.36 13.67
CA ALA A 80 -4.92 -6.51 12.77
C ALA A 80 -4.51 -7.99 12.62
N LYS A 81 -4.51 -8.74 13.72
CA LYS A 81 -4.31 -10.19 13.72
C LYS A 81 -5.39 -10.92 12.93
N GLY A 82 -6.66 -10.54 13.11
CA GLY A 82 -7.80 -11.10 12.39
C GLY A 82 -7.72 -10.95 10.87
N ILE A 83 -7.13 -9.86 10.37
CA ILE A 83 -6.89 -9.64 8.94
C ILE A 83 -5.57 -10.25 8.43
N GLY A 84 -4.83 -10.96 9.29
CA GLY A 84 -3.61 -11.68 8.92
C GLY A 84 -2.31 -10.90 9.09
N CYS A 85 -2.29 -9.81 9.86
CA CYS A 85 -1.03 -9.15 10.24
C CYS A 85 -0.30 -9.96 11.31
N SER A 86 1.04 -9.97 11.24
CA SER A 86 1.89 -10.52 12.30
C SER A 86 2.12 -9.47 13.38
N VAL A 87 1.46 -9.66 14.53
CA VAL A 87 1.48 -8.72 15.67
C VAL A 87 2.14 -9.31 16.92
N VAL A 88 2.90 -10.40 16.79
CA VAL A 88 3.53 -11.10 17.93
C VAL A 88 4.52 -10.25 18.73
N ASN A 89 5.06 -9.18 18.13
CA ASN A 89 6.08 -8.32 18.71
C ASN A 89 5.58 -6.89 19.02
N ILE A 90 4.26 -6.67 19.08
CA ILE A 90 3.69 -5.35 19.38
C ILE A 90 2.49 -5.48 20.33
N GLY A 91 2.53 -4.75 21.44
CA GLY A 91 1.44 -4.62 22.41
C GLY A 91 0.82 -3.23 22.41
N SER A 92 -0.30 -3.07 23.14
CA SER A 92 -0.97 -1.77 23.29
C SER A 92 -0.07 -0.74 23.97
N GLY A 93 0.76 -1.16 24.92
CA GLY A 93 1.78 -0.32 25.55
C GLY A 93 2.78 0.26 24.55
N ASP A 94 3.23 -0.51 23.56
CA ASP A 94 4.17 -0.05 22.54
C ASP A 94 3.58 1.06 21.65
N ILE A 95 2.27 1.00 21.38
CA ILE A 95 1.56 2.03 20.62
C ILE A 95 1.43 3.30 21.45
N ILE A 96 1.04 3.17 22.72
CA ILE A 96 0.90 4.31 23.66
C ILE A 96 2.25 5.00 23.90
N GLU A 97 3.34 4.23 24.00
CA GLU A 97 4.71 4.72 24.14
C GLU A 97 5.35 5.20 22.84
N VAL A 98 4.64 5.13 21.70
CA VAL A 98 5.13 5.56 20.38
C VAL A 98 6.41 4.86 19.97
N LYS A 99 6.43 3.52 20.03
CA LYS A 99 7.51 2.76 19.40
C LYS A 99 7.38 2.86 17.87
N GLU A 100 7.91 3.94 17.30
CA GLU A 100 7.72 4.34 15.90
C GLU A 100 7.96 3.18 14.90
N HIS A 101 9.03 2.42 15.10
CA HIS A 101 9.37 1.29 14.23
C HIS A 101 8.33 0.15 14.26
N LEU A 102 7.68 -0.08 15.41
CA LEU A 102 6.61 -1.06 15.55
C LEU A 102 5.32 -0.54 14.92
N ILE A 103 4.96 0.73 15.18
CA ILE A 103 3.78 1.37 14.57
C ILE A 103 3.91 1.41 13.04
N LEU A 104 5.08 1.81 12.52
CA LEU A 104 5.34 1.81 11.08
C LEU A 104 5.27 0.39 10.48
N GLY A 105 5.79 -0.61 11.20
CA GLY A 105 5.68 -2.01 10.82
C GLY A 105 4.23 -2.48 10.73
N LEU A 106 3.39 -2.12 11.72
CA LEU A 106 1.96 -2.43 11.74
C LEU A 106 1.21 -1.73 10.59
N ILE A 107 1.40 -0.41 10.42
CA ILE A 107 0.82 0.38 9.33
C ILE A 107 1.14 -0.25 7.97
N TRP A 108 2.40 -0.64 7.74
CA TRP A 108 2.79 -1.32 6.50
C TRP A 108 2.02 -2.62 6.28
N GLN A 109 1.89 -3.45 7.32
CA GLN A 109 1.17 -4.72 7.21
C GLN A 109 -0.33 -4.50 6.90
N ILE A 110 -0.96 -3.51 7.53
CA ILE A 110 -2.36 -3.14 7.27
C ILE A 110 -2.53 -2.67 5.82
N ILE A 111 -1.70 -1.73 5.35
CA ILE A 111 -1.75 -1.23 3.96
C ILE A 111 -1.49 -2.36 2.96
N ARG A 112 -0.47 -3.20 3.21
CA ARG A 112 -0.16 -4.36 2.36
C ARG A 112 -1.36 -5.29 2.26
N ARG A 113 -2.09 -5.52 3.36
CA ARG A 113 -3.27 -6.37 3.36
C ARG A 113 -4.37 -5.81 2.45
N GLY A 114 -4.66 -4.51 2.53
CA GLY A 114 -5.66 -3.87 1.69
C GLY A 114 -5.28 -3.83 0.20
N LEU A 115 -4.01 -3.57 -0.11
CA LEU A 115 -3.52 -3.54 -1.49
C LEU A 115 -3.55 -4.92 -2.15
N LEU A 116 -3.07 -5.95 -1.44
CA LEU A 116 -2.95 -7.30 -2.00
C LEU A 116 -4.24 -8.11 -1.90
N GLY A 117 -5.12 -7.80 -0.95
CA GLY A 117 -6.43 -8.46 -0.82
C GLY A 117 -7.38 -8.20 -1.99
N LYS A 118 -7.13 -7.13 -2.76
CA LYS A 118 -7.88 -6.82 -4.00
C LYS A 118 -7.42 -7.64 -5.20
N ILE A 119 -6.26 -8.28 -5.13
CA ILE A 119 -5.70 -9.11 -6.21
C ILE A 119 -6.33 -10.50 -6.12
N ASP A 120 -7.60 -10.56 -6.49
CA ASP A 120 -8.43 -11.75 -6.43
C ASP A 120 -9.21 -11.88 -7.73
N ILE A 121 -9.34 -13.11 -8.27
CA ILE A 121 -9.99 -13.33 -9.56
C ILE A 121 -11.47 -12.97 -9.58
N ARG A 122 -12.14 -12.96 -8.42
CA ARG A 122 -13.53 -12.50 -8.31
C ARG A 122 -13.65 -11.00 -8.62
N LEU A 123 -12.59 -10.25 -8.33
CA LEU A 123 -12.49 -8.82 -8.61
C LEU A 123 -11.85 -8.57 -9.99
N HIS A 124 -10.91 -9.44 -10.40
CA HIS A 124 -10.13 -9.34 -11.63
C HIS A 124 -10.19 -10.63 -12.47
N PRO A 125 -11.29 -10.91 -13.19
CA PRO A 125 -11.41 -12.12 -14.02
C PRO A 125 -10.33 -12.27 -15.09
N GLU A 126 -9.73 -11.16 -15.54
CA GLU A 126 -8.62 -11.09 -16.49
C GLU A 126 -7.35 -11.79 -16.01
N LEU A 127 -7.20 -12.05 -14.70
CA LEU A 127 -6.12 -12.85 -14.14
C LEU A 127 -6.04 -14.25 -14.78
N TYR A 128 -7.14 -14.76 -15.35
CA TYR A 128 -7.14 -16.01 -16.10
C TYR A 128 -6.11 -16.03 -17.26
N ARG A 129 -5.77 -14.86 -17.82
CA ARG A 129 -4.77 -14.75 -18.91
C ARG A 129 -3.33 -14.94 -18.44
N LEU A 130 -3.10 -14.97 -17.12
CA LEU A 130 -1.78 -15.12 -16.52
C LEU A 130 -1.43 -16.58 -16.20
N LEU A 131 -2.34 -17.51 -16.48
CA LEU A 131 -2.08 -18.94 -16.32
C LEU A 131 -0.99 -19.39 -17.29
N GLU A 132 -0.10 -20.22 -16.80
CA GLU A 132 0.87 -20.94 -17.62
C GLU A 132 0.20 -22.17 -18.27
N ASP A 133 0.76 -22.67 -19.38
CA ASP A 133 0.11 -23.66 -20.27
C ASP A 133 -0.30 -24.99 -19.58
N ASP A 134 0.27 -25.29 -18.41
CA ASP A 134 -0.01 -26.50 -17.60
C ASP A 134 -0.48 -26.20 -16.16
N GLU A 135 -0.88 -24.95 -15.88
CA GLU A 135 -1.29 -24.52 -14.55
C GLU A 135 -2.82 -24.44 -14.42
N THR A 136 -3.38 -25.04 -13.38
CA THR A 136 -4.80 -24.89 -13.08
C THR A 136 -5.08 -23.56 -12.40
N LEU A 137 -6.32 -23.08 -12.53
CA LEU A 137 -6.76 -21.87 -11.84
C LEU A 137 -6.57 -21.98 -10.32
N GLU A 138 -6.80 -23.17 -9.74
CA GLU A 138 -6.64 -23.39 -8.32
C GLU A 138 -5.16 -23.28 -7.88
N GLN A 139 -4.23 -23.79 -8.70
CA GLN A 139 -2.79 -23.63 -8.45
C GLN A 139 -2.38 -22.15 -8.51
N PHE A 140 -2.86 -21.44 -9.53
CA PHE A 140 -2.63 -20.00 -9.68
C PHE A 140 -3.14 -19.21 -8.45
N LEU A 141 -4.34 -19.49 -7.97
CA LEU A 141 -4.95 -18.80 -6.83
C LEU A 141 -4.28 -19.10 -5.48
N ARG A 142 -3.46 -20.16 -5.40
CA ARG A 142 -2.64 -20.45 -4.21
C ARG A 142 -1.34 -19.64 -4.17
N LEU A 143 -0.99 -18.97 -5.26
CA LEU A 143 0.21 -18.15 -5.30
C LEU A 143 0.08 -16.95 -4.36
N PRO A 144 1.19 -16.54 -3.72
CA PRO A 144 1.24 -15.25 -3.05
C PRO A 144 0.89 -14.13 -4.04
N ALA A 145 0.16 -13.12 -3.57
CA ALA A 145 -0.25 -11.99 -4.41
C ALA A 145 0.94 -11.28 -5.09
N GLU A 146 2.12 -11.24 -4.44
CA GLU A 146 3.35 -10.74 -5.06
C GLU A 146 3.74 -11.50 -6.32
N GLN A 147 3.57 -12.82 -6.34
CA GLN A 147 3.89 -13.65 -7.51
C GLN A 147 2.88 -13.43 -8.63
N ILE A 148 1.60 -13.25 -8.28
CA ILE A 148 0.55 -12.87 -9.24
C ILE A 148 0.91 -11.53 -9.90
N LEU A 149 1.33 -10.53 -9.13
CA LEU A 149 1.76 -9.23 -9.66
C LEU A 149 2.99 -9.35 -10.56
N LEU A 150 3.97 -10.19 -10.22
CA LEU A 150 5.13 -10.42 -11.08
C LEU A 150 4.72 -11.04 -12.42
N ARG A 151 3.81 -12.03 -12.41
CA ARG A 151 3.26 -12.60 -13.65
C ARG A 151 2.49 -11.58 -14.47
N TRP A 152 1.65 -10.78 -13.83
CA TRP A 152 0.93 -9.69 -14.48
C TRP A 152 1.88 -8.67 -15.14
N PHE A 153 2.90 -8.24 -14.40
CA PHE A 153 3.90 -7.29 -14.91
C PHE A 153 4.60 -7.89 -16.15
N ASN A 154 5.06 -9.12 -16.07
CA ASN A 154 5.78 -9.79 -17.16
C ASN A 154 4.89 -10.13 -18.35
N TYR A 155 3.60 -10.42 -18.13
CA TYR A 155 2.62 -10.58 -19.20
C TYR A 155 2.56 -9.32 -20.08
N HIS A 156 2.49 -8.14 -19.46
CA HIS A 156 2.51 -6.87 -20.18
C HIS A 156 3.86 -6.59 -20.85
N LEU A 157 4.99 -6.85 -20.18
CA LEU A 157 6.31 -6.69 -20.81
C LEU A 157 6.49 -7.60 -22.04
N LYS A 158 6.02 -8.85 -21.97
CA LYS A 158 6.06 -9.78 -23.10
C LYS A 158 5.20 -9.28 -24.27
N ASN A 159 3.98 -8.80 -23.99
CA ASN A 159 3.10 -8.22 -25.01
C ASN A 159 3.67 -6.93 -25.62
N ALA A 160 4.43 -6.16 -24.84
CA ALA A 160 5.20 -5.01 -25.28
C ALA A 160 6.47 -5.36 -26.09
N LYS A 161 6.75 -6.66 -26.29
CA LYS A 161 7.96 -7.21 -26.90
C LYS A 161 9.24 -6.69 -26.22
N TRP A 162 9.19 -6.51 -24.91
CA TRP A 162 10.33 -6.08 -24.12
C TRP A 162 11.22 -7.27 -23.76
N HIS A 163 12.53 -7.06 -23.81
CA HIS A 163 13.53 -8.14 -23.66
C HIS A 163 13.82 -8.49 -22.20
N ARG A 164 13.48 -7.62 -21.24
CA ARG A 164 13.72 -7.84 -19.80
C ARG A 164 12.49 -8.47 -19.13
N THR A 165 12.77 -9.24 -18.09
CA THR A 165 11.78 -9.84 -17.18
C THR A 165 12.00 -9.28 -15.78
N VAL A 166 10.92 -9.16 -15.00
CA VAL A 166 10.94 -8.72 -13.61
C VAL A 166 10.72 -9.94 -12.70
N SER A 167 11.66 -10.18 -11.79
CA SER A 167 11.62 -11.24 -10.78
C SER A 167 11.45 -10.69 -9.35
N ASN A 168 11.64 -9.38 -9.17
CA ASN A 168 11.52 -8.71 -7.88
C ASN A 168 11.13 -7.23 -8.06
N PHE A 169 10.50 -6.65 -7.04
CA PHE A 169 10.14 -5.22 -7.00
C PHE A 169 11.24 -4.35 -6.39
N SER A 170 12.51 -4.66 -6.62
CA SER A 170 13.64 -3.87 -6.13
C SER A 170 14.68 -3.63 -7.24
N GLY A 171 15.63 -4.54 -7.41
CA GLY A 171 16.71 -4.44 -8.38
C GLY A 171 16.21 -4.34 -9.83
N ASP A 172 15.14 -5.05 -10.16
CA ASP A 172 14.68 -5.18 -11.55
C ASP A 172 13.87 -3.96 -12.02
N VAL A 173 13.43 -3.10 -11.10
CA VAL A 173 12.56 -1.94 -11.41
C VAL A 173 13.21 -0.59 -11.10
N LYS A 174 14.33 -0.58 -10.37
CA LYS A 174 14.94 0.66 -9.84
C LYS A 174 15.48 1.62 -10.90
N ASP A 175 15.71 1.16 -12.13
CA ASP A 175 16.15 1.99 -13.25
C ASP A 175 15.00 2.63 -14.03
N GLY A 176 13.75 2.34 -13.67
CA GLY A 176 12.55 2.91 -14.29
C GLY A 176 12.20 2.41 -15.70
N GLU A 177 13.02 1.56 -16.32
CA GLU A 177 12.76 1.11 -17.71
C GLU A 177 11.54 0.20 -17.79
N ASN A 178 11.49 -0.79 -16.90
CA ASN A 178 10.39 -1.75 -16.86
C ASN A 178 9.06 -1.05 -16.53
N TYR A 179 9.06 -0.03 -15.67
CA TYR A 179 7.87 0.80 -15.43
C TYR A 179 7.49 1.64 -16.64
N THR A 180 8.46 2.24 -17.33
CA THR A 180 8.19 3.02 -18.55
C THR A 180 7.46 2.18 -19.58
N VAL A 181 7.93 0.95 -19.80
CA VAL A 181 7.34 0.02 -20.76
C VAL A 181 5.97 -0.46 -20.28
N LEU A 182 5.83 -0.82 -19.00
CA LEU A 182 4.55 -1.26 -18.42
C LEU A 182 3.48 -0.16 -18.57
N LEU A 183 3.75 1.06 -18.12
CA LEU A 183 2.79 2.17 -18.18
C LEU A 183 2.37 2.47 -19.63
N ASN A 184 3.32 2.47 -20.56
CA ASN A 184 3.01 2.61 -21.98
C ASN A 184 2.20 1.42 -22.52
N GLN A 185 2.45 0.19 -22.08
CA GLN A 185 1.69 -0.97 -22.52
C GLN A 185 0.24 -0.94 -22.00
N LEU A 186 0.02 -0.41 -20.79
CA LEU A 186 -1.31 -0.28 -20.21
C LEU A 186 -2.13 0.83 -20.88
N LYS A 187 -1.51 1.98 -21.17
CA LYS A 187 -2.15 3.19 -21.71
C LYS A 187 -1.24 3.91 -22.72
N PRO A 188 -1.02 3.33 -23.91
CA PRO A 188 -0.07 3.86 -24.90
C PRO A 188 -0.42 5.27 -25.40
N GLU A 189 -1.69 5.65 -25.33
CA GLU A 189 -2.21 6.95 -25.74
C GLU A 189 -1.83 8.09 -24.78
N ILE A 190 -1.46 7.79 -23.53
CA ILE A 190 -1.16 8.80 -22.49
C ILE A 190 0.27 8.67 -21.95
N CYS A 191 0.78 7.44 -21.87
CA CYS A 191 2.08 7.10 -21.31
C CYS A 191 3.10 6.84 -22.43
N SER A 192 4.07 7.74 -22.60
CA SER A 192 5.13 7.61 -23.62
C SER A 192 6.30 6.75 -23.15
N ARG A 193 7.01 6.11 -24.11
CA ARG A 193 8.31 5.45 -23.88
C ARG A 193 9.52 6.39 -23.93
N SER A 194 9.32 7.70 -24.10
CA SER A 194 10.41 8.69 -24.11
C SER A 194 11.36 8.63 -22.90
N PRO A 195 10.93 8.23 -21.67
CA PRO A 195 11.86 8.12 -20.55
C PRO A 195 13.02 7.12 -20.77
N LEU A 196 12.87 6.16 -21.67
CA LEU A 196 13.96 5.22 -22.03
C LEU A 196 15.19 5.92 -22.61
N GLN A 197 15.06 7.15 -23.11
CA GLN A 197 16.17 7.95 -23.66
C GLN A 197 16.87 8.81 -22.59
N THR A 198 16.30 8.92 -21.40
CA THR A 198 16.83 9.75 -20.31
C THR A 198 17.93 9.00 -19.57
N ASN A 199 19.18 9.42 -19.65
CA ASN A 199 20.31 8.72 -19.00
C ASN A 199 20.31 8.85 -17.47
N ASP A 200 19.91 10.01 -16.94
CA ASP A 200 19.87 10.23 -15.50
C ASP A 200 18.71 9.47 -14.86
N LEU A 201 19.01 8.57 -13.92
CA LEU A 201 18.02 7.68 -13.31
C LEU A 201 16.98 8.44 -12.48
N MET A 202 17.39 9.52 -11.81
CA MET A 202 16.46 10.32 -11.00
C MET A 202 15.47 11.08 -11.89
N GLN A 203 15.95 11.66 -12.99
CA GLN A 203 15.11 12.32 -13.98
C GLN A 203 14.17 11.32 -14.68
N ARG A 204 14.68 10.13 -15.03
CA ARG A 204 13.86 9.07 -15.61
C ARG A 204 12.78 8.60 -14.63
N ALA A 205 13.13 8.42 -13.36
CA ALA A 205 12.18 8.05 -12.33
C ALA A 205 11.08 9.11 -12.14
N GLU A 206 11.41 10.41 -12.20
CA GLU A 206 10.40 11.48 -12.19
C GLU A 206 9.47 11.37 -13.41
N GLN A 207 10.01 11.19 -14.62
CA GLN A 207 9.20 11.04 -15.83
C GLN A 207 8.30 9.78 -15.80
N VAL A 208 8.76 8.69 -15.17
CA VAL A 208 7.94 7.50 -14.91
C VAL A 208 6.77 7.85 -13.99
N LEU A 209 7.02 8.59 -12.92
CA LEU A 209 5.98 9.01 -11.98
C LEU A 209 5.03 10.05 -12.58
N ASP A 210 5.50 10.90 -13.48
CA ASP A 210 4.64 11.81 -14.27
C ASP A 210 3.71 11.03 -15.21
N ASN A 211 4.20 9.95 -15.83
CA ASN A 211 3.32 9.05 -16.60
C ASN A 211 2.30 8.36 -15.69
N ALA A 212 2.70 7.93 -14.49
CA ALA A 212 1.76 7.33 -13.53
C ALA A 212 0.71 8.33 -13.03
N ASP A 213 1.06 9.60 -12.89
CA ASP A 213 0.16 10.67 -12.46
C ASP A 213 -0.99 10.89 -13.44
N LYS A 214 -0.72 10.77 -14.75
CA LYS A 214 -1.74 10.81 -15.80
C LYS A 214 -2.79 9.69 -15.70
N LEU A 215 -2.47 8.62 -14.95
CA LEU A 215 -3.37 7.50 -14.67
C LEU A 215 -3.98 7.57 -13.27
N ASP A 216 -3.77 8.67 -12.52
CA ASP A 216 -4.10 8.81 -11.09
C ASP A 216 -3.44 7.74 -10.20
N CYS A 217 -2.27 7.25 -10.64
CA CYS A 217 -1.54 6.15 -10.02
C CYS A 217 -0.22 6.58 -9.34
N ARG A 218 0.07 7.89 -9.23
CA ARG A 218 1.28 8.40 -8.56
C ARG A 218 1.16 8.31 -7.03
N LYS A 219 1.10 7.08 -6.52
CA LYS A 219 0.98 6.77 -5.09
C LYS A 219 2.20 5.95 -4.63
N PHE A 220 2.54 6.05 -3.34
CA PHE A 220 3.65 5.32 -2.67
C PHE A 220 5.09 5.65 -3.09
N LEU A 221 5.37 5.84 -4.38
CA LEU A 221 6.72 6.10 -4.88
C LEU A 221 7.07 7.58 -4.97
N THR A 222 8.37 7.85 -4.81
CA THR A 222 9.08 9.08 -5.16
C THR A 222 10.25 8.68 -6.06
N PRO A 223 10.85 9.60 -6.84
CA PRO A 223 12.00 9.24 -7.67
C PRO A 223 13.13 8.61 -6.85
N LYS A 224 13.39 9.18 -5.66
CA LYS A 224 14.40 8.69 -4.72
C LYS A 224 14.12 7.25 -4.27
N SER A 225 12.88 6.92 -3.91
CA SER A 225 12.54 5.57 -3.45
C SER A 225 12.48 4.54 -4.57
N LEU A 226 12.14 4.97 -5.79
CA LEU A 226 12.21 4.13 -6.99
C LEU A 226 13.67 3.77 -7.28
N VAL A 227 14.56 4.77 -7.40
CA VAL A 227 15.98 4.56 -7.70
C VAL A 227 16.71 3.80 -6.59
N ALA A 228 16.31 4.01 -5.33
CA ALA A 228 16.80 3.22 -4.21
C ALA A 228 16.35 1.74 -4.25
N GLY A 229 15.38 1.39 -5.11
CA GLY A 229 14.85 0.03 -5.24
C GLY A 229 14.13 -0.44 -3.98
N ASN A 230 13.40 0.45 -3.30
CA ASN A 230 12.71 0.07 -2.06
C ASN A 230 11.61 -0.98 -2.36
N PRO A 231 11.73 -2.22 -1.84
CA PRO A 231 10.84 -3.32 -2.24
C PRO A 231 9.39 -3.09 -1.81
N LYS A 232 9.17 -2.50 -0.63
CA LYS A 232 7.83 -2.25 -0.09
C LYS A 232 7.08 -1.19 -0.90
N LEU A 233 7.75 -0.07 -1.21
CA LEU A 233 7.11 1.03 -1.94
C LEU A 233 6.88 0.68 -3.41
N ASN A 234 7.79 -0.06 -4.04
CA ASN A 234 7.59 -0.55 -5.41
C ASN A 234 6.46 -1.58 -5.48
N LEU A 235 6.40 -2.54 -4.56
CA LEU A 235 5.27 -3.47 -4.48
C LEU A 235 3.95 -2.72 -4.32
N ALA A 236 3.90 -1.72 -3.44
CA ALA A 236 2.69 -0.93 -3.22
C ALA A 236 2.27 -0.14 -4.46
N PHE A 237 3.23 0.44 -5.19
CA PHE A 237 2.96 1.12 -6.45
C PHE A 237 2.43 0.17 -7.53
N VAL A 238 3.03 -1.01 -7.69
CA VAL A 238 2.57 -2.03 -8.65
C VAL A 238 1.17 -2.52 -8.28
N ALA A 239 0.91 -2.81 -7.00
CA ALA A 239 -0.41 -3.23 -6.55
C ALA A 239 -1.46 -2.12 -6.76
N ASN A 240 -1.11 -0.86 -6.51
CA ASN A 240 -2.00 0.26 -6.80
C ASN A 240 -2.32 0.38 -8.30
N LEU A 241 -1.31 0.26 -9.15
CA LEU A 241 -1.47 0.30 -10.60
C LEU A 241 -2.33 -0.85 -11.12
N PHE A 242 -2.21 -2.05 -10.56
CA PHE A 242 -3.05 -3.20 -10.90
C PHE A 242 -4.53 -2.97 -10.51
N ASN A 243 -4.76 -2.32 -9.36
CA ASN A 243 -6.10 -2.07 -8.84
C ASN A 243 -6.82 -0.87 -9.49
N THR A 244 -6.23 -0.21 -10.49
CA THR A 244 -6.76 0.98 -11.17
C THR A 244 -7.21 0.65 -12.59
#